data_AF-A0AB73AQL6-F1
#
_entry.id   AF-A0AB73AQL6-F1
#
_cell.length_a   1.000
_cell.length_b   1.000
_cell.length_c   1.000
_cell.angle_alpha   90.00
_cell.angle_beta   90.00
_cell.angle_gamma   90.00
#
_symmetry.space_group_name_H-M   'P 1'
#
loop_
_entity.id
_entity.type
_entity.pdbx_description
1 polymer ?
#
loop_
_entity_poly.entity_id
_entity_poly.type
_entity_poly.pdbx_seq_one_letter_code
_entity_poly.pdbx_strand_id
1 'polypeptide(L)'
;MHLCDIKPGDEVILPTISFVGAGNAVCANGSKMVLCDVDPRTLNARAEDIEKRITSKTKAILLLHFGGIACGMDEIMALADAHNLKVIEDCVAGVCSSYKGKVLGTFGDIGMWSFDAMKILVCGDGAALYFRDPELRERAEKWLYFGLEAKSGYENSVAQKWWELAISSFGHRAIMNDVTAAMVLE
;
A
#
# COMPACT_ATOMS: atom_id res chain seq x y z
N MET A 1 1.78 -5.33 -4.12
CA MET A 1 1.87 -6.76 -4.47
C MET A 1 3.32 -7.22 -4.58
N HIS A 2 4.07 -6.73 -5.58
CA HIS A 2 5.49 -7.05 -5.78
C HIS A 2 6.34 -6.98 -4.49
N LEU A 3 6.25 -5.86 -3.77
CA LEU A 3 7.01 -5.63 -2.52
C LEU A 3 6.65 -6.63 -1.41
N CYS A 4 5.40 -7.09 -1.34
CA CYS A 4 4.97 -8.12 -0.39
C CYS A 4 5.31 -9.55 -0.85
N ASP A 5 6.13 -9.69 -1.89
CA ASP A 5 6.53 -10.97 -2.48
C ASP A 5 5.37 -11.86 -2.94
N ILE A 6 4.22 -11.26 -3.24
CA ILE A 6 3.04 -11.95 -3.76
C ILE A 6 3.31 -12.34 -5.21
N LYS A 7 3.14 -13.63 -5.53
CA LYS A 7 3.46 -14.21 -6.83
C LYS A 7 2.20 -14.35 -7.71
N PRO A 8 2.37 -14.55 -9.03
CA PRO A 8 1.24 -14.89 -9.89
C PRO A 8 0.51 -16.14 -9.39
N GLY A 9 -0.82 -16.10 -9.39
CA GLY A 9 -1.68 -17.17 -8.88
C GLY A 9 -1.93 -17.17 -7.36
N ASP A 10 -1.18 -16.41 -6.57
CA ASP A 10 -1.49 -16.18 -5.16
C ASP A 10 -2.80 -15.39 -5.01
N GLU A 11 -3.51 -15.60 -3.92
CA GLU A 11 -4.78 -14.93 -3.63
C GLU A 11 -4.58 -13.73 -2.71
N VAL A 12 -5.21 -12.61 -3.09
CA VAL A 12 -5.31 -11.39 -2.27
C VAL A 12 -6.78 -11.12 -1.99
N ILE A 13 -7.13 -11.00 -0.71
CA ILE A 13 -8.50 -10.72 -0.30
C ILE A 13 -8.73 -9.21 -0.29
N LEU A 14 -9.85 -8.76 -0.88
CA LEU A 14 -10.30 -7.37 -0.91
C LEU A 14 -11.79 -7.27 -0.57
N PRO A 15 -12.26 -6.18 0.06
CA PRO A 15 -13.69 -5.93 0.21
C PRO A 15 -14.38 -5.76 -1.15
N THR A 16 -15.64 -6.20 -1.25
CA THR A 16 -16.54 -5.92 -2.38
C THR A 16 -16.74 -4.42 -2.60
N ILE A 17 -16.71 -3.64 -1.52
CA ILE A 17 -16.67 -2.18 -1.57
C ILE A 17 -15.21 -1.74 -1.55
N SER A 18 -14.68 -1.40 -2.73
CA SER A 18 -13.34 -0.87 -2.90
C SER A 18 -13.24 -0.01 -4.17
N PHE A 19 -12.15 0.74 -4.31
CA PHE A 19 -11.85 1.45 -5.55
C PHE A 19 -11.23 0.48 -6.58
N VAL A 20 -11.62 0.63 -7.84
CA VAL A 20 -11.18 -0.27 -8.95
C VAL A 20 -9.65 -0.37 -9.07
N GLY A 21 -8.92 0.67 -8.67
CA GLY A 21 -7.46 0.68 -8.64
C GLY A 21 -6.85 -0.44 -7.79
N ALA A 22 -7.46 -0.78 -6.65
CA ALA A 22 -6.98 -1.86 -5.78
C ALA A 22 -7.07 -3.23 -6.48
N GLY A 23 -8.21 -3.51 -7.13
CA GLY A 23 -8.39 -4.72 -7.92
C GLY A 23 -7.46 -4.79 -9.13
N ASN A 24 -7.28 -3.66 -9.84
CA ASN A 24 -6.35 -3.56 -10.96
C ASN A 24 -4.91 -3.87 -10.53
N ALA A 25 -4.47 -3.38 -9.38
CA ALA A 25 -3.13 -3.65 -8.86
C ALA A 25 -2.89 -5.14 -8.55
N VAL A 26 -3.93 -5.85 -8.07
CA VAL A 26 -3.87 -7.30 -7.83
C VAL A 26 -3.78 -8.06 -9.16
N CYS A 27 -4.66 -7.75 -10.11
CA CYS A 27 -4.70 -8.40 -11.42
C CYS A 27 -3.43 -8.13 -12.24
N ALA A 28 -2.90 -6.92 -12.21
CA ALA A 28 -1.67 -6.54 -12.93
C ALA A 28 -0.43 -7.32 -12.43
N ASN A 29 -0.42 -7.76 -11.18
CA ASN A 29 0.62 -8.63 -10.63
C ASN A 29 0.47 -10.11 -11.07
N GLY A 30 -0.62 -10.46 -11.75
CA GLY A 30 -0.98 -11.85 -12.06
C GLY A 30 -1.55 -12.63 -10.87
N SER A 31 -1.82 -11.96 -9.76
CA SER A 31 -2.45 -12.56 -8.57
C SER A 31 -3.97 -12.62 -8.73
N LYS A 32 -4.60 -13.51 -7.99
CA LYS A 32 -6.06 -13.68 -8.01
C LYS A 32 -6.71 -12.81 -6.92
N MET A 33 -7.58 -11.90 -7.36
CA MET A 33 -8.46 -11.16 -6.45
C MET A 33 -9.55 -12.08 -5.89
N VAL A 34 -9.70 -12.09 -4.57
CA VAL A 34 -10.77 -12.80 -3.86
C VAL A 34 -11.58 -11.76 -3.08
N LEU A 35 -12.89 -11.71 -3.32
CA LEU A 35 -13.75 -10.70 -2.70
C LEU A 35 -14.36 -11.21 -1.39
N CYS A 36 -14.28 -10.40 -0.33
CA CYS A 36 -15.02 -10.58 0.92
C CYS A 36 -16.14 -9.55 1.05
N ASP A 37 -17.17 -9.89 1.81
CA ASP A 37 -18.29 -8.98 2.07
C ASP A 37 -17.93 -7.91 3.10
N VAL A 38 -18.81 -6.93 3.29
CA VAL A 38 -18.60 -5.80 4.21
C VAL A 38 -19.78 -5.63 5.18
N ASP A 39 -19.57 -4.93 6.30
CA ASP A 39 -20.70 -4.49 7.13
C ASP A 39 -21.54 -3.47 6.35
N PRO A 40 -22.85 -3.68 6.15
CA PRO A 40 -23.68 -2.78 5.37
C PRO A 40 -23.80 -1.36 5.97
N ARG A 41 -23.42 -1.14 7.23
CA ARG A 41 -23.47 0.16 7.91
C ARG A 41 -22.19 0.95 7.75
N THR A 42 -21.03 0.29 7.84
CA THR A 42 -19.72 0.95 7.80
C THR A 42 -19.06 0.83 6.42
N LEU A 43 -19.50 -0.14 5.63
CA LEU A 43 -18.94 -0.55 4.34
C LEU A 43 -17.48 -1.05 4.44
N ASN A 44 -17.02 -1.31 5.66
CA ASN A 44 -15.71 -1.89 5.93
C ASN A 44 -15.80 -3.42 6.01
N ALA A 45 -14.73 -4.09 5.55
CA ALA A 45 -14.57 -5.53 5.76
C ALA A 45 -14.42 -5.84 7.27
N ARG A 46 -14.99 -6.97 7.68
CA ARG A 46 -14.84 -7.52 9.04
C ARG A 46 -13.95 -8.75 9.01
N ALA A 47 -13.27 -9.04 10.11
CA ALA A 47 -12.41 -10.22 10.23
C ALA A 47 -13.17 -11.52 9.87
N GLU A 48 -14.42 -11.66 10.33
CA GLU A 48 -15.27 -12.82 10.00
C GLU A 48 -15.59 -12.97 8.50
N ASP A 49 -15.64 -11.87 7.75
CA ASP A 49 -15.93 -11.90 6.31
C ASP A 49 -14.68 -12.23 5.51
N ILE A 50 -13.51 -11.80 6.00
CA ILE A 50 -12.20 -12.15 5.45
C ILE A 50 -11.89 -13.63 5.70
N GLU A 51 -12.09 -14.11 6.92
CA GLU A 51 -11.78 -15.49 7.35
C GLU A 51 -12.47 -16.53 6.45
N LYS A 52 -13.75 -16.31 6.12
CA LYS A 52 -14.53 -17.17 5.20
C LYS A 52 -13.93 -17.31 3.79
N ARG A 53 -13.02 -16.41 3.41
CA ARG A 53 -12.40 -16.36 2.08
C ARG A 53 -10.95 -16.85 2.06
N ILE A 54 -10.36 -17.13 3.22
CA ILE A 54 -8.99 -17.61 3.32
C ILE A 54 -8.88 -19.02 2.74
N THR A 55 -7.86 -19.23 1.92
CA THR A 55 -7.45 -20.53 1.38
C THR A 55 -5.95 -20.73 1.58
N SER A 56 -5.44 -21.91 1.23
CA SER A 56 -3.99 -22.17 1.23
C SER A 56 -3.20 -21.28 0.24
N LYS A 57 -3.88 -20.62 -0.70
CA LYS A 57 -3.29 -19.69 -1.66
C LYS A 57 -3.34 -18.24 -1.21
N THR A 58 -4.06 -17.91 -0.13
CA THR A 58 -4.15 -16.55 0.37
C THR A 58 -2.79 -16.10 0.91
N LYS A 59 -2.30 -14.95 0.45
CA LYS A 59 -1.03 -14.35 0.90
C LYS A 59 -1.19 -12.98 1.52
N ALA A 60 -2.26 -12.27 1.17
CA ALA A 60 -2.46 -10.92 1.66
C ALA A 60 -3.93 -10.54 1.75
N ILE A 61 -4.18 -9.52 2.58
CA ILE A 61 -5.43 -8.79 2.70
C ILE A 61 -5.13 -7.34 2.29
N LEU A 62 -5.85 -6.81 1.32
CA LEU A 62 -5.85 -5.38 1.00
C LEU A 62 -7.18 -4.79 1.51
N LEU A 63 -7.08 -4.05 2.62
CA LEU A 63 -8.21 -3.46 3.32
C LEU A 63 -8.42 -2.04 2.83
N LEU A 64 -9.67 -1.61 2.73
CA LEU A 64 -10.02 -0.19 2.58
C LEU A 64 -10.65 0.31 3.88
N HIS A 65 -10.10 1.40 4.44
CA HIS A 65 -10.77 2.18 5.48
C HIS A 65 -11.79 3.11 4.84
N PHE A 66 -12.96 2.58 4.55
CA PHE A 66 -13.99 3.27 3.79
C PHE A 66 -14.42 4.56 4.49
N GLY A 67 -14.45 5.66 3.71
CA GLY A 67 -14.78 6.99 4.24
C GLY A 67 -13.83 7.52 5.32
N GLY A 68 -12.63 6.94 5.46
CA GLY A 68 -11.69 7.28 6.54
C GLY A 68 -12.03 6.67 7.89
N ILE A 69 -13.06 5.79 7.95
CA ILE A 69 -13.44 5.08 9.15
C ILE A 69 -12.60 3.80 9.25
N ALA A 70 -11.98 3.60 10.41
CA ALA A 70 -11.15 2.43 10.67
C ALA A 70 -11.91 1.11 10.50
N CYS A 71 -11.23 0.11 9.95
CA CYS A 71 -11.67 -1.28 10.10
C CYS A 71 -11.43 -1.76 11.54
N GLY A 72 -12.00 -2.90 11.92
CA GLY A 72 -11.70 -3.57 13.19
C GLY A 72 -10.27 -4.13 13.19
N MET A 73 -9.29 -3.26 13.44
CA MET A 73 -7.87 -3.59 13.20
C MET A 73 -7.33 -4.61 14.18
N ASP A 74 -7.79 -4.67 15.42
CA ASP A 74 -7.32 -5.69 16.37
C ASP A 74 -7.69 -7.09 15.88
N GLU A 75 -8.94 -7.28 15.46
CA GLU A 75 -9.45 -8.56 14.99
C GLU A 75 -8.82 -8.96 13.66
N ILE A 76 -8.65 -8.00 12.73
CA ILE A 76 -8.05 -8.28 11.42
C ILE A 76 -6.56 -8.59 11.55
N MET A 77 -5.82 -7.87 12.39
CA MET A 77 -4.40 -8.15 12.61
C MET A 77 -4.20 -9.50 13.29
N ALA A 78 -5.02 -9.84 14.29
CA ALA A 78 -4.97 -11.16 14.92
C ALA A 78 -5.23 -12.30 13.92
N LEU A 79 -6.21 -12.12 13.03
CA LEU A 79 -6.49 -13.07 11.95
C LEU A 79 -5.31 -13.18 10.97
N ALA A 80 -4.76 -12.04 10.55
CA ALA A 80 -3.62 -12.02 9.63
C ALA A 80 -2.39 -12.72 10.21
N ASP A 81 -2.07 -12.46 11.48
CA ASP A 81 -0.96 -13.10 12.19
C ASP A 81 -1.18 -14.62 12.32
N ALA A 82 -2.39 -15.05 12.66
CA ALA A 82 -2.73 -16.48 12.78
C ALA A 82 -2.57 -17.25 11.46
N HIS A 83 -2.78 -16.59 10.33
CA HIS A 83 -2.67 -17.17 8.99
C HIS A 83 -1.38 -16.79 8.24
N ASN A 84 -0.47 -16.04 8.87
CA ASN A 84 0.73 -15.50 8.26
C ASN A 84 0.44 -14.73 6.94
N LEU A 85 -0.59 -13.88 6.97
CA LEU A 85 -1.01 -13.05 5.85
C LEU A 85 -0.41 -11.65 5.95
N LYS A 86 -0.02 -11.10 4.80
CA LYS A 86 0.36 -9.68 4.70
C LYS A 86 -0.88 -8.79 4.76
N VAL A 87 -0.77 -7.64 5.41
CA VAL A 87 -1.85 -6.64 5.49
C VAL A 87 -1.42 -5.36 4.79
N ILE A 88 -2.23 -4.94 3.81
CA ILE A 88 -2.06 -3.70 3.08
C ILE A 88 -3.25 -2.81 3.41
N GLU A 89 -2.99 -1.67 4.04
CA GLU A 89 -4.01 -0.70 4.43
C GLU A 89 -4.16 0.40 3.36
N ASP A 90 -5.29 0.39 2.66
CA ASP A 90 -5.74 1.50 1.83
C ASP A 90 -6.43 2.56 2.73
N CYS A 91 -5.72 3.66 2.92
CA CYS A 91 -6.11 4.81 3.73
C CYS A 91 -6.39 6.05 2.87
N VAL A 92 -6.78 5.90 1.60
CA VAL A 92 -6.95 7.04 0.68
C VAL A 92 -7.96 8.09 1.16
N ALA A 93 -8.89 7.73 2.04
CA ALA A 93 -9.85 8.65 2.65
C ALA A 93 -9.59 8.90 4.15
N GLY A 94 -8.48 8.41 4.70
CA GLY A 94 -8.18 8.38 6.12
C GLY A 94 -6.95 9.20 6.54
N VAL A 95 -6.60 10.26 5.79
CA VAL A 95 -5.60 11.24 6.25
C VAL A 95 -6.06 11.79 7.60
N CYS A 96 -5.21 11.67 8.63
CA CYS A 96 -5.47 12.01 10.03
C CYS A 96 -6.44 11.09 10.80
N SER A 97 -6.91 10.00 10.21
CA SER A 97 -7.72 9.01 10.93
C SER A 97 -6.88 8.14 11.86
N SER A 98 -7.49 7.67 12.94
CA SER A 98 -6.86 6.75 13.90
C SER A 98 -7.81 5.66 14.37
N TYR A 99 -7.25 4.55 14.82
CA TYR A 99 -7.94 3.49 15.55
C TYR A 99 -7.28 3.33 16.92
N LYS A 100 -8.05 3.53 17.99
CA LYS A 100 -7.56 3.46 19.38
C LYS A 100 -6.29 4.30 19.63
N GLY A 101 -6.24 5.50 19.04
CA GLY A 101 -5.13 6.44 19.20
C GLY A 101 -3.91 6.16 18.31
N LYS A 102 -3.88 5.05 17.55
CA LYS A 102 -2.82 4.77 16.57
C LYS A 102 -3.31 5.12 15.16
N VAL A 103 -2.45 5.80 14.39
CA VAL A 103 -2.76 6.32 13.05
C VAL A 103 -3.05 5.17 12.09
N LEU A 104 -4.10 5.29 11.27
CA LEU A 104 -4.43 4.29 10.23
C LEU A 104 -3.29 4.18 9.22
N GLY A 105 -3.12 3.03 8.59
CA GLY A 105 -2.01 2.81 7.65
C GLY A 105 -0.70 2.38 8.33
N THR A 106 -0.68 2.28 9.65
CA THR A 106 0.50 1.86 10.43
C THR A 106 0.32 0.52 11.15
N PHE A 107 -0.79 -0.18 10.88
CA PHE A 107 -1.15 -1.48 11.45
C PHE A 107 -0.80 -2.67 10.56
N GLY A 108 -0.71 -2.50 9.25
CA GLY A 108 -0.29 -3.53 8.31
C GLY A 108 1.21 -3.49 8.02
N ASP A 109 1.61 -4.26 7.02
CA ASP A 109 2.95 -4.23 6.44
C ASP A 109 3.16 -2.97 5.60
N ILE A 110 2.11 -2.54 4.89
CA ILE A 110 2.11 -1.35 4.03
C ILE A 110 0.84 -0.53 4.29
N GLY A 111 0.99 0.79 4.45
CA GLY A 111 -0.10 1.76 4.42
C GLY A 111 0.01 2.66 3.20
N MET A 112 -1.13 3.08 2.64
CA MET A 112 -1.16 3.99 1.49
C MET A 112 -2.19 5.11 1.65
N TRP A 113 -1.80 6.32 1.23
CA TRP A 113 -2.68 7.48 1.14
C TRP A 113 -2.60 8.05 -0.27
N SER A 114 -3.69 8.66 -0.72
CA SER A 114 -3.76 9.35 -2.01
C SER A 114 -3.91 10.84 -1.76
N PHE A 115 -3.21 11.63 -2.58
CA PHE A 115 -3.27 13.09 -2.61
C PHE A 115 -3.78 13.60 -3.97
N ASP A 116 -4.62 12.79 -4.62
CA ASP A 116 -5.35 13.17 -5.83
C ASP A 116 -6.27 14.38 -5.58
N ALA A 117 -6.64 15.06 -6.66
CA ALA A 117 -7.49 16.25 -6.68
C ALA A 117 -8.83 16.10 -5.93
N MET A 118 -9.33 14.87 -5.75
CA MET A 118 -10.60 14.60 -5.08
C MET A 118 -10.45 14.08 -3.63
N LYS A 119 -9.26 14.17 -3.04
CA LYS A 119 -8.98 13.67 -1.68
C LYS A 119 -9.09 14.76 -0.61
N ILE A 120 -8.99 14.35 0.65
CA ILE A 120 -9.08 15.27 1.81
C ILE A 120 -7.86 16.19 1.85
N LEU A 121 -6.67 15.61 1.66
CA LEU A 121 -5.42 16.33 1.46
C LEU A 121 -5.04 16.21 -0.01
N VAL A 122 -4.83 17.34 -0.68
CA VAL A 122 -4.75 17.41 -2.15
C VAL A 122 -3.43 18.01 -2.59
N CYS A 123 -2.75 17.34 -3.53
CA CYS A 123 -1.51 17.82 -4.15
C CYS A 123 -1.59 17.82 -5.68
N GLY A 124 -2.81 17.90 -6.23
CA GLY A 124 -3.09 17.64 -7.64
C GLY A 124 -3.04 16.14 -7.93
N ASP A 125 -1.84 15.56 -7.85
CA ASP A 125 -1.59 14.12 -7.93
C ASP A 125 -0.47 13.72 -6.96
N GLY A 126 -0.65 12.59 -6.29
CA GLY A 126 0.37 12.08 -5.37
C GLY A 126 -0.12 10.95 -4.49
N ALA A 127 0.83 10.35 -3.78
CA ALA A 127 0.57 9.34 -2.78
C ALA A 127 1.68 9.31 -1.75
N ALA A 128 1.35 8.84 -0.54
CA ALA A 128 2.32 8.44 0.46
C ALA A 128 2.21 6.93 0.70
N LEU A 129 3.36 6.29 0.92
CA LEU A 129 3.44 4.91 1.33
C LEU A 129 4.18 4.83 2.67
N TYR A 130 3.59 4.10 3.61
CA TYR A 130 4.23 3.70 4.85
C TYR A 130 4.62 2.24 4.75
N PHE A 131 5.80 1.90 5.26
CA PHE A 131 6.29 0.53 5.37
C PHE A 131 6.67 0.29 6.81
N ARG A 132 6.12 -0.78 7.40
CA ARG A 132 6.48 -1.18 8.77
C ARG A 132 7.93 -1.63 8.88
N ASP A 133 8.38 -2.38 7.87
CA ASP A 133 9.72 -2.95 7.81
C ASP A 133 10.66 -1.99 7.07
N PRO A 134 11.75 -1.51 7.71
CA PRO A 134 12.75 -0.66 7.06
C PRO A 134 13.40 -1.30 5.83
N GLU A 135 13.58 -2.62 5.81
CA GLU A 135 14.16 -3.32 4.65
C GLU A 135 13.19 -3.30 3.47
N LEU A 136 11.90 -3.46 3.74
CA LEU A 136 10.84 -3.33 2.75
C LEU A 136 10.76 -1.90 2.19
N ARG A 137 10.96 -0.89 3.04
CA ARG A 137 11.05 0.52 2.63
C ARG A 137 12.21 0.75 1.67
N GLU A 138 13.40 0.23 1.97
CA GLU A 138 14.57 0.38 1.10
C GLU A 138 14.34 -0.27 -0.27
N ARG A 139 13.77 -1.49 -0.28
CA ARG A 139 13.36 -2.17 -1.52
C ARG A 139 12.36 -1.33 -2.31
N ALA A 140 11.40 -0.70 -1.63
CA ALA A 140 10.40 0.15 -2.27
C ALA A 140 11.01 1.40 -2.90
N GLU A 141 11.92 2.09 -2.21
CA GLU A 141 12.60 3.28 -2.72
C GLU A 141 13.34 2.99 -4.03
N LYS A 142 14.05 1.86 -4.09
CA LYS A 142 14.71 1.39 -5.32
C LYS A 142 13.68 1.04 -6.39
N TRP A 143 12.69 0.21 -6.06
CA TRP A 143 11.69 -0.28 -7.02
C TRP A 143 10.85 0.85 -7.66
N LEU A 144 10.49 1.88 -6.88
CA LEU A 144 9.73 3.05 -7.34
C LEU A 144 10.59 4.07 -8.11
N TYR A 145 11.90 3.86 -8.12
CA TYR A 145 12.89 4.70 -8.81
C TYR A 145 13.79 3.86 -9.73
N PHE A 146 13.16 3.12 -10.65
CA PHE A 146 13.79 2.33 -11.71
C PHE A 146 14.71 1.19 -11.25
N GLY A 147 14.72 0.84 -9.97
CA GLY A 147 15.65 -0.14 -9.40
C GLY A 147 17.07 0.39 -9.22
N LEU A 148 17.25 1.71 -9.24
CA LEU A 148 18.55 2.34 -9.07
C LEU A 148 19.05 2.19 -7.63
N GLU A 149 20.30 1.77 -7.47
CA GLU A 149 20.98 1.68 -6.17
C GLU A 149 21.33 3.06 -5.58
N ALA A 150 21.39 4.08 -6.43
CA ALA A 150 21.63 5.46 -6.03
C ALA A 150 20.79 6.40 -6.89
N LYS A 151 20.32 7.52 -6.33
CA LYS A 151 19.49 8.48 -7.07
C LYS A 151 20.23 9.04 -8.30
N SER A 152 19.51 9.38 -9.36
CA SER A 152 20.15 10.00 -10.54
C SER A 152 20.04 11.51 -10.49
N GLY A 153 20.94 12.22 -11.18
CA GLY A 153 20.90 13.68 -11.29
C GLY A 153 21.80 14.42 -10.31
N TYR A 154 21.52 15.71 -10.10
CA TYR A 154 22.43 16.63 -9.40
C TYR A 154 22.68 16.22 -7.94
N GLU A 155 21.72 15.57 -7.28
CA GLU A 155 21.91 15.03 -5.92
C GLU A 155 23.11 14.08 -5.82
N ASN A 156 23.44 13.38 -6.91
CA ASN A 156 24.60 12.50 -7.00
C ASN A 156 25.76 13.09 -7.84
N SER A 157 25.70 14.37 -8.22
CA SER A 157 26.74 15.02 -9.03
C SER A 157 28.08 15.19 -8.31
N VAL A 158 28.10 15.08 -6.98
CA VAL A 158 29.32 15.01 -6.17
C VAL A 158 30.05 13.67 -6.32
N ALA A 159 29.41 12.65 -6.87
CA ALA A 159 30.08 11.40 -7.22
C ALA A 159 30.90 11.59 -8.51
N GLN A 160 32.14 11.08 -8.51
CA GLN A 160 33.07 11.17 -9.66
C GLN A 160 32.53 10.57 -10.96
N LYS A 161 31.44 9.78 -10.91
CA LYS A 161 30.86 9.05 -12.03
C LYS A 161 29.33 8.99 -12.02
N TRP A 162 28.66 10.13 -11.89
CA TRP A 162 27.19 10.23 -11.83
C TRP A 162 26.43 9.68 -13.06
N TRP A 163 27.13 9.40 -14.16
CA TRP A 163 26.60 8.75 -15.36
C TRP A 163 26.63 7.21 -15.32
N GLU A 164 27.35 6.59 -14.37
CA GLU A 164 27.34 5.14 -14.18
C GLU A 164 26.13 4.76 -13.31
N LEU A 165 25.20 4.00 -13.89
CA LEU A 165 23.98 3.57 -13.21
C LEU A 165 24.14 2.13 -12.70
N ALA A 166 24.02 1.94 -11.39
CA ALA A 166 23.88 0.63 -10.78
C ALA A 166 22.39 0.32 -10.59
N ILE A 167 21.93 -0.80 -11.17
CA ILE A 167 20.53 -1.24 -11.14
C ILE A 167 20.48 -2.63 -10.51
N SER A 168 19.68 -2.82 -9.45
CA SER A 168 19.55 -4.12 -8.77
C SER A 168 18.28 -4.88 -9.10
N SER A 169 17.27 -4.20 -9.63
CA SER A 169 16.00 -4.82 -10.00
C SER A 169 15.35 -4.10 -11.16
N PHE A 170 14.39 -4.75 -11.81
CA PHE A 170 13.43 -4.04 -12.64
C PHE A 170 12.56 -3.15 -11.73
N GLY A 171 12.33 -1.90 -12.11
CA GLY A 171 11.55 -0.95 -11.33
C GLY A 171 10.73 -0.01 -12.21
N HIS A 172 9.81 0.70 -11.58
CA HIS A 172 8.99 1.74 -12.21
C HIS A 172 9.45 3.13 -11.79
N ARG A 173 8.88 4.18 -12.38
CA ARG A 173 9.01 5.54 -11.87
C ARG A 173 7.69 5.99 -11.28
N ALA A 174 7.57 5.90 -9.98
CA ALA A 174 6.40 6.29 -9.21
C ALA A 174 6.82 7.04 -7.93
N ILE A 175 7.68 8.05 -8.13
CA ILE A 175 8.10 8.97 -7.08
C ILE A 175 7.31 10.29 -7.18
N MET A 176 7.01 10.87 -6.02
CA MET A 176 6.49 12.22 -5.91
C MET A 176 7.64 13.23 -6.09
N ASN A 177 7.38 14.38 -6.71
CA ASN A 177 8.39 15.43 -6.89
C ASN A 177 8.27 16.49 -5.80
N ASP A 178 9.29 17.34 -5.68
CA ASP A 178 9.34 18.36 -4.62
C ASP A 178 8.22 19.40 -4.72
N VAL A 179 7.70 19.66 -5.91
CA VAL A 179 6.58 20.61 -6.10
C VAL A 179 5.31 20.06 -5.45
N THR A 180 4.94 18.82 -5.74
CA THR A 180 3.75 18.20 -5.11
C THR A 180 4.01 17.85 -3.65
N ALA A 181 5.25 17.53 -3.26
CA ALA A 181 5.62 17.31 -1.86
C ALA A 181 5.53 18.58 -1.00
N ALA A 182 5.92 19.74 -1.52
CA ALA A 182 5.76 21.00 -0.82
C ALA A 182 4.30 21.30 -0.45
N MET A 183 3.35 20.93 -1.32
CA MET A 183 1.92 21.10 -1.06
C MET A 183 1.39 20.28 0.13
N VAL A 184 2.08 19.21 0.54
CA VAL A 184 1.72 18.39 1.73
C VAL A 184 2.21 19.03 3.03
N LEU A 185 3.28 19.82 2.97
CA LEU A 185 4.01 20.31 4.15
C LEU A 185 3.48 21.63 4.70
N GLU A 186 2.66 22.35 3.93
CA GLU A 186 1.99 23.60 4.34
C GLU A 186 0.66 23.33 5.07
#